data_AF-A0A9X4AGQ6-F1
#
_entry.id   AF-A0A9X4AGQ6-F1
#
_cell.length_a   1.000
_cell.length_b   1.000
_cell.length_c   1.000
_cell.angle_alpha   90.00
_cell.angle_beta   90.00
_cell.angle_gamma   90.00
#
_symmetry.space_group_name_H-M   'P 1'
#
loop_
_entity.id
_entity.type
_entity.pdbx_description
1 polymer ?
#
loop_
_entity_poly.entity_id
_entity_poly.type
_entity_poly.pdbx_seq_one_letter_code
_entity_poly.pdbx_strand_id
1 'polypeptide(L)'
;MISSRPYKEKSLKNAATYQGWEMNGKRAKLVEKRHFIHRGKLLFWEEFEQYLMDTYEYDPTRHQLVINGDGAKWITSCRDYFQHNATFVIDRFHIARDIQSIF
;
A
#
# COMPACT_ATOMS: atom_id res chain seq x y z
N MET A 1 42.00 -4.78 2.54
CA MET A 1 40.68 -4.50 3.16
C MET A 1 39.65 -4.39 2.07
N ILE A 2 38.79 -5.40 1.88
CA ILE A 2 37.63 -5.30 1.01
C ILE A 2 36.42 -5.33 1.94
N SER A 3 35.85 -4.15 2.21
CA SER A 3 34.59 -4.03 2.93
C SER A 3 33.46 -4.33 1.95
N SER A 4 33.06 -5.60 1.87
CA SER A 4 31.80 -5.98 1.23
C SER A 4 30.65 -5.51 2.13
N ARG A 5 29.97 -4.43 1.73
CA ARG A 5 28.69 -4.05 2.34
C ARG A 5 27.75 -5.27 2.26
N PRO A 6 27.09 -5.69 3.36
CA PRO A 6 26.16 -6.81 3.30
C PRO A 6 25.05 -6.46 2.30
N TYR A 7 24.83 -7.34 1.32
CA TYR A 7 23.69 -7.27 0.43
C TYR A 7 22.43 -7.42 1.28
N LYS A 8 21.80 -6.29 1.63
CA LYS A 8 20.49 -6.28 2.28
C LYS A 8 19.52 -6.92 1.29
N GLU A 9 19.05 -8.11 1.61
CA GLU A 9 17.94 -8.75 0.93
C GLU A 9 16.81 -7.73 0.85
N LYS A 10 16.49 -7.27 -0.37
CA LYS A 10 15.40 -6.32 -0.57
C LYS A 10 14.13 -7.03 -0.16
N SER A 11 13.51 -6.60 0.94
CA SER A 11 12.14 -7.03 1.25
C SER A 11 11.26 -6.71 0.05
N LEU A 12 10.55 -7.73 -0.44
CA LEU A 12 9.60 -7.58 -1.53
C LEU A 12 8.50 -6.62 -1.08
N LYS A 13 8.39 -5.47 -1.75
CA LYS A 13 7.30 -4.53 -1.53
C LYS A 13 6.13 -4.94 -2.42
N ASN A 14 4.97 -5.13 -1.80
CA ASN A 14 3.74 -5.50 -2.49
C ASN A 14 2.56 -4.71 -1.93
N ALA A 15 1.50 -4.63 -2.72
CA ALA A 15 0.23 -4.04 -2.31
C ALA A 15 -0.94 -4.90 -2.81
N ALA A 16 -2.00 -4.97 -2.01
CA ALA A 16 -3.30 -5.47 -2.46
C ALA A 16 -4.21 -4.28 -2.74
N THR A 17 -4.83 -4.25 -3.92
CA THR A 17 -5.67 -3.16 -4.42
C THR A 17 -7.08 -3.66 -4.69
N TYR A 18 -8.10 -2.81 -4.54
CA TYR A 18 -9.50 -3.14 -4.80
C TYR A 18 -10.34 -1.85 -4.92
N GLN A 19 -11.49 -1.92 -5.59
CA GLN A 19 -12.45 -0.81 -5.71
C GLN A 19 -13.67 -1.03 -4.80
N GLY A 20 -13.53 -0.76 -3.51
CA GLY A 20 -14.64 -0.94 -2.56
C GLY A 20 -15.01 -2.41 -2.28
N TRP A 21 -16.22 -2.62 -1.78
CA TRP A 21 -16.70 -3.94 -1.37
C TRP A 21 -18.20 -4.09 -1.60
N GLU A 22 -18.61 -5.31 -1.94
CA GLU A 22 -19.99 -5.73 -2.03
C GLU A 22 -20.36 -6.56 -0.79
N MET A 23 -21.57 -6.34 -0.26
CA MET A 23 -22.08 -7.10 0.86
C MET A 23 -22.78 -8.37 0.37
N ASN A 24 -22.29 -9.53 0.81
CA ASN A 24 -22.96 -10.81 0.68
C ASN A 24 -23.45 -11.24 2.08
N GLY A 25 -24.65 -10.77 2.44
CA GLY A 25 -25.20 -10.93 3.79
C GLY A 25 -24.31 -10.25 4.84
N LYS A 26 -23.71 -11.05 5.74
CA LYS A 26 -22.79 -10.56 6.80
C LYS A 26 -21.32 -10.46 6.34
N ARG A 27 -20.97 -10.92 5.13
CA ARG A 27 -19.58 -10.93 4.64
C ARG A 27 -19.40 -9.91 3.53
N ALA A 28 -18.35 -9.10 3.64
CA ALA A 28 -17.93 -8.20 2.57
C ALA A 28 -17.01 -8.95 1.59
N LYS A 29 -17.23 -8.76 0.28
CA LYS A 29 -16.35 -9.22 -0.80
C LYS A 29 -15.70 -8.01 -1.46
N LEU A 30 -14.38 -8.02 -1.58
CA LEU A 30 -13.65 -6.95 -2.27
C LEU A 30 -13.89 -7.03 -3.78
N VAL A 31 -14.20 -5.88 -4.39
CA VAL A 31 -14.46 -5.77 -5.83
C VAL A 31 -13.15 -5.45 -6.56
N GLU A 32 -12.94 -6.08 -7.71
CA GLU A 32 -11.72 -5.91 -8.52
C GLU A 32 -10.43 -6.04 -7.71
N LYS A 33 -10.37 -7.02 -6.81
CA LYS A 33 -9.18 -7.24 -5.98
C LYS A 33 -8.01 -7.74 -6.84
N ARG A 34 -6.87 -7.04 -6.76
CA ARG A 34 -5.63 -7.43 -7.44
C ARG A 34 -4.42 -7.27 -6.51
N HIS A 35 -3.28 -7.77 -6.95
CA HIS A 35 -2.01 -7.65 -6.24
C HIS A 35 -0.98 -6.99 -7.13
N PHE A 36 -0.35 -5.95 -6.61
CA PHE A 36 0.82 -5.32 -7.19
C PHE A 36 2.07 -5.86 -6.49
N ILE A 37 3.02 -6.34 -7.27
CA ILE A 37 4.34 -6.78 -6.78
C ILE A 37 5.37 -5.89 -7.45
N HIS A 38 6.09 -5.11 -6.65
CA HIS A 38 7.11 -4.21 -7.16
C HIS A 38 8.34 -5.01 -7.61
N ARG A 39 8.57 -5.02 -8.92
CA ARG A 39 9.70 -5.73 -9.57
C ARG A 39 10.57 -4.80 -10.42
N GLY A 40 10.10 -3.58 -10.68
CA GLY A 40 10.79 -2.68 -11.56
C GLY A 40 11.91 -1.90 -10.87
N LYS A 41 12.37 -0.85 -11.55
CA LYS A 41 13.56 -0.09 -11.18
C LYS A 41 13.21 1.30 -10.62
N LEU A 42 11.98 1.77 -10.85
CA LEU A 42 11.52 3.08 -10.37
C LEU A 42 11.17 3.00 -8.88
N LEU A 43 10.75 4.13 -8.29
CA LEU A 43 10.27 4.11 -6.92
C LEU A 43 8.94 3.37 -6.84
N PHE A 44 8.70 2.71 -5.70
CA PHE A 44 7.49 1.91 -5.49
C PHE A 44 6.21 2.67 -5.84
N TRP A 45 6.07 3.91 -5.37
CA TRP A 45 4.85 4.70 -5.54
C TRP A 45 4.63 5.16 -6.99
N GLU A 46 5.71 5.41 -7.73
CA GLU A 46 5.65 5.75 -9.17
C GLU A 46 5.13 4.55 -9.99
N GLU A 47 5.71 3.36 -9.80
CA GLU A 47 5.24 2.17 -10.51
C GLU A 47 3.85 1.75 -10.05
N PHE A 48 3.53 1.96 -8.78
CA PHE A 48 2.22 1.66 -8.24
C PHE A 48 1.15 2.58 -8.81
N GLU A 49 1.41 3.88 -8.95
CA GLU A 49 0.48 4.81 -9.57
C GLU A 49 0.23 4.47 -11.04
N GLN A 50 1.28 4.17 -11.81
CA GLN A 50 1.12 3.71 -13.19
C GLN A 50 0.26 2.43 -13.26
N TYR A 51 0.52 1.48 -12.37
CA TYR A 51 -0.30 0.28 -12.25
C TYR A 51 -1.78 0.60 -11.98
N LEU A 52 -2.06 1.58 -11.11
CA LEU A 52 -3.43 2.01 -10.84
C LEU A 52 -4.09 2.66 -12.07
N MET A 53 -3.36 3.47 -12.83
CA MET A 53 -3.86 4.06 -14.06
C MET A 53 -4.21 2.97 -15.08
N ASP A 54 -3.32 1.99 -15.26
CA ASP A 54 -3.48 0.92 -16.24
C ASP A 54 -4.58 -0.10 -15.89
N THR A 55 -4.83 -0.33 -14.60
CA THR A 55 -5.72 -1.43 -14.16
C THR A 55 -7.02 -0.99 -13.52
N TYR A 56 -7.12 0.28 -13.09
CA TYR A 56 -8.28 0.82 -12.39
C TYR A 56 -8.80 2.12 -13.01
N GLU A 57 -8.25 2.57 -14.15
CA GLU A 57 -8.56 3.87 -14.74
C GLU A 57 -8.40 5.01 -13.71
N TYR A 58 -7.38 4.88 -12.86
CA TYR A 58 -7.10 5.87 -11.83
C TYR A 58 -6.81 7.24 -12.45
N ASP A 59 -7.35 8.28 -11.82
CA ASP A 59 -7.26 9.67 -12.26
C ASP A 59 -6.94 10.49 -11.00
N PRO A 60 -5.72 11.02 -10.86
CA PRO A 60 -5.31 11.76 -9.68
C PRO A 60 -6.07 13.07 -9.48
N THR A 61 -6.86 13.52 -10.46
CA THR A 61 -7.71 14.71 -10.34
C THR A 61 -9.12 14.42 -9.83
N ARG A 62 -9.53 13.14 -9.82
CA ARG A 62 -10.90 12.71 -9.50
C ARG A 62 -10.99 11.66 -8.40
N HIS A 63 -9.94 10.86 -8.25
CA HIS A 63 -9.94 9.70 -7.40
C HIS A 63 -9.05 9.90 -6.17
N GLN A 64 -9.58 9.54 -5.00
CA GLN A 64 -8.81 9.48 -3.74
C GLN A 64 -8.42 8.04 -3.41
N LEU A 65 -7.19 7.88 -2.90
CA LEU A 65 -6.64 6.62 -2.45
C LEU A 65 -6.78 6.49 -0.93
N VAL A 66 -7.19 5.31 -0.47
CA VAL A 66 -7.11 4.92 0.94
C VAL A 66 -6.04 3.85 1.06
N ILE A 67 -4.93 4.20 1.71
CA ILE A 67 -3.75 3.34 1.82
C ILE A 67 -3.66 2.84 3.25
N ASN A 68 -3.82 1.53 3.43
CA ASN A 68 -3.66 0.88 4.73
C ASN A 68 -2.27 0.26 4.85
N GLY A 69 -1.67 0.31 6.06
CA GLY A 69 -0.43 -0.41 6.33
C GLY A 69 0.03 -0.32 7.79
N ASP A 70 1.24 -0.82 8.02
CA ASP A 70 1.86 -0.96 9.34
C ASP A 70 2.58 0.30 9.86
N GLY A 71 2.57 1.39 9.09
CA GLY A 71 3.26 2.63 9.43
C GLY A 71 4.76 2.64 9.12
N ALA A 72 5.29 1.62 8.41
CA ALA A 72 6.66 1.66 7.93
C ALA A 72 6.92 2.92 7.08
N LYS A 73 8.12 3.52 7.21
CA LYS A 73 8.47 4.80 6.56
C LYS A 73 8.18 4.84 5.06
N TRP A 74 8.41 3.73 4.36
CA TRP A 74 8.17 3.65 2.93
C TRP A 74 6.67 3.58 2.58
N ILE A 75 5.84 3.09 3.51
CA ILE A 75 4.38 3.11 3.34
C ILE A 75 3.88 4.54 3.61
N THR A 76 4.29 5.15 4.71
CA THR A 76 3.84 6.49 5.09
C THR A 76 4.29 7.58 4.11
N SER A 77 5.36 7.34 3.35
CA SER A 77 5.80 8.26 2.29
C SER A 77 4.80 8.39 1.13
N CYS A 78 3.73 7.58 1.10
CA CYS A 78 2.60 7.80 0.20
C CYS A 78 1.97 9.18 0.39
N ARG A 79 2.04 9.74 1.62
CA ARG A 79 1.52 11.07 1.94
C ARG A 79 2.30 12.17 1.23
N ASP A 80 3.61 11.99 1.10
CA ASP A 80 4.46 12.95 0.40
C ASP A 80 4.27 12.81 -1.12
N TYR A 81 4.14 11.57 -1.59
CA TYR A 81 3.98 11.26 -3.01
C TYR A 81 2.61 11.70 -3.57
N PHE A 82 1.51 11.23 -2.98
CA PHE A 82 0.15 11.52 -3.44
C PHE A 82 -0.47 12.79 -2.83
N GLN A 83 0.16 13.36 -1.79
CA GLN A 83 -0.33 14.56 -1.11
C GLN A 83 -1.80 14.42 -0.67
N HIS A 84 -2.67 15.32 -1.13
CA HIS A 84 -4.09 15.36 -0.80
C HIS A 84 -4.92 14.24 -1.46
N ASN A 85 -4.33 13.48 -2.39
CA ASN A 85 -5.00 12.38 -3.08
C ASN A 85 -4.90 11.05 -2.33
N ALA A 86 -4.18 10.99 -1.20
CA ALA A 86 -4.11 9.78 -0.40
C ALA A 86 -4.39 10.03 1.08
N THR A 87 -5.20 9.17 1.67
CA THR A 87 -5.38 9.04 3.12
C THR A 87 -4.68 7.77 3.59
N PHE A 88 -3.65 7.93 4.43
CA PHE A 88 -3.00 6.79 5.09
C PHE A 88 -3.72 6.43 6.39
N VAL A 89 -4.03 5.15 6.55
CA VAL A 89 -4.70 4.56 7.71
C VAL A 89 -3.82 3.44 8.27
N ILE A 90 -3.58 3.45 9.58
CA ILE A 90 -2.92 2.31 10.24
C ILE A 90 -3.89 1.14 10.23
N ASP A 91 -3.42 -0.03 9.81
CA ASP A 91 -4.29 -1.19 9.78
C ASP A 91 -4.73 -1.64 11.19
N ARG A 92 -5.93 -2.21 11.26
CA ARG A 92 -6.55 -2.61 12.52
C ARG A 92 -5.80 -3.73 13.24
N PHE A 93 -5.06 -4.56 12.51
CA PHE A 93 -4.29 -5.65 13.12
C PHE A 93 -3.14 -5.08 13.94
N HIS A 94 -2.39 -4.13 13.37
CA HIS A 94 -1.30 -3.44 14.06
C HIS A 94 -1.81 -2.64 15.25
N ILE A 95 -2.93 -1.91 15.09
CA ILE A 95 -3.59 -1.22 16.20
C ILE A 95 -3.94 -2.21 17.33
N ALA A 96 -4.61 -3.33 17.00
CA ALA A 96 -5.04 -4.30 18.00
C ALA A 96 -3.83 -4.96 18.72
N ARG A 97 -2.79 -5.31 17.97
CA ARG A 97 -1.56 -5.90 18.51
C ARG A 97 -0.85 -4.92 19.44
N ASP A 98 -0.70 -3.68 19.02
CA ASP A 98 0.03 -2.67 19.80
C ASP A 98 -0.76 -2.30 21.07
N ILE A 99 -2.09 -2.20 20.99
CA ILE A 99 -2.96 -2.04 22.18
C ILE A 99 -2.81 -3.23 23.14
N GLN A 100 -2.83 -4.47 22.63
CA GLN A 100 -2.65 -5.66 23.47
C GLN A 100 -1.28 -5.70 24.17
N SER A 101 -0.25 -5.08 23.58
CA SER A 101 1.08 -5.04 24.21
C SER A 101 1.22 -4.05 25.36
N ILE A 102 0.24 -3.15 25.53
CA ILE A 102 0.25 -2.11 26.57
C ILE A 102 -0.37 -2.62 27.89
N PHE A 103 -1.22 -3.65 27.84
CA PHE A 103 -1.96 -4.21 28.99
C PHE A 103 -1.50 -5.63 29.32
#